data_AF-A0A0S8AIH0-F1
#
_entry.id   AF-A0A0S8AIH0-F1
#
_cell.length_a   1.000
_cell.length_b   1.000
_cell.length_c   1.000
_cell.angle_alpha   90.00
_cell.angle_beta   90.00
_cell.angle_gamma   90.00
#
_symmetry.space_group_name_H-M   'P 1'
#
loop_
_entity.id
_entity.type
_entity.pdbx_description
1 polymer ?
#
loop_
_entity_poly.entity_id
_entity_poly.type
_entity_poly.pdbx_seq_one_letter_code
_entity_poly.pdbx_strand_id
1 'polypeptide(L)'
;MDDPDDPLVTEDKVPSYDMVEQKIREIDSTIIVYRIYYLFTSFLYRFQLIKKDKMCILEIPRVLLENVGKDGSEAENELFALLSLNIENSECWKEFQG
;
A
#
# COMPACT_ATOMS: atom_id res chain seq x y z
N MET A 1 18.23 -1.83 4.99
CA MET A 1 18.40 -1.32 6.37
C MET A 1 17.16 -0.51 6.62
N ASP A 2 16.19 -1.11 7.31
CA ASP A 2 15.01 -0.38 7.79
C ASP A 2 15.46 0.49 8.96
N ASP A 3 15.24 1.81 8.86
CA ASP A 3 15.54 2.72 9.97
C ASP A 3 14.60 2.36 11.13
N PRO A 4 15.09 2.25 12.38
CA PRO A 4 14.26 1.92 13.54
C PRO A 4 13.21 2.97 13.90
N ASP A 5 13.12 4.06 13.12
CA ASP A 5 12.29 5.24 13.35
C ASP A 5 11.13 5.40 12.35
N ASP A 6 10.88 4.46 11.43
CA ASP A 6 9.69 4.55 10.56
C ASP A 6 8.44 4.17 11.37
N PRO A 7 7.60 5.13 11.79
CA PRO A 7 6.51 4.83 12.70
C PRO A 7 5.46 3.99 12.00
N LEU A 8 4.92 3.03 12.75
CA LEU A 8 3.64 2.44 12.42
C LEU A 8 2.58 3.55 12.44
N VAL A 9 1.87 3.71 11.33
CA VAL A 9 0.79 4.68 11.20
C VAL A 9 -0.55 3.97 11.13
N THR A 10 -1.56 4.63 11.67
CA THR A 10 -2.95 4.20 11.59
C THR A 10 -3.56 4.66 10.27
N GLU A 11 -4.61 3.96 9.84
CA GLU A 11 -5.33 4.18 8.57
C GLU A 11 -5.78 5.64 8.40
N ASP A 12 -6.23 6.29 9.47
CA ASP A 12 -6.68 7.70 9.48
C ASP A 12 -5.58 8.71 9.17
N LYS A 13 -4.31 8.32 9.28
CA LYS A 13 -3.15 9.19 8.97
C LYS A 13 -2.66 9.05 7.54
N VAL A 14 -3.19 8.08 6.79
CA VAL A 14 -2.76 7.78 5.44
C VAL A 14 -3.70 8.52 4.46
N PRO A 15 -3.18 9.44 3.63
CA PRO A 15 -4.00 10.12 2.63
C PRO A 15 -4.67 9.09 1.71
N SER A 16 -5.96 9.29 1.43
CA SER A 16 -6.72 8.44 0.51
C SER A 16 -6.69 6.95 0.84
N TYR A 17 -6.52 6.59 2.13
CA TYR A 17 -6.48 5.21 2.58
C TYR A 17 -7.67 4.38 2.09
N ASP A 18 -8.88 4.90 2.24
CA ASP A 18 -10.11 4.21 1.85
C ASP A 18 -10.09 3.81 0.36
N MET A 19 -9.52 4.65 -0.50
CA MET A 19 -9.40 4.34 -1.92
C MET A 19 -8.36 3.25 -2.19
N VAL A 20 -7.23 3.26 -1.48
CA VAL A 20 -6.22 2.21 -1.55
C VAL A 20 -6.84 0.88 -1.09
N GLU A 21 -7.49 0.87 0.06
CA GLU A 21 -8.12 -0.33 0.62
C GLU A 21 -9.21 -0.87 -0.32
N GLN A 22 -10.09 0.01 -0.82
CA GLN A 22 -11.13 -0.38 -1.76
C GLN A 22 -10.53 -1.00 -3.02
N LYS A 23 -9.47 -0.40 -3.60
CA LYS A 23 -8.84 -0.94 -4.81
C LYS A 23 -8.15 -2.28 -4.56
N ILE A 24 -7.50 -2.45 -3.42
CA ILE A 24 -6.94 -3.76 -3.02
C ILE A 24 -8.05 -4.81 -2.95
N ARG A 25 -9.19 -4.49 -2.32
CA ARG A 25 -10.34 -5.41 -2.20
C ARG A 25 -11.01 -5.70 -3.55
N GLU A 26 -11.02 -4.74 -4.47
CA GLU A 26 -11.52 -4.93 -5.84
C GLU A 26 -10.64 -5.90 -6.64
N ILE A 27 -9.31 -5.83 -6.47
CA ILE A 27 -8.36 -6.77 -7.08
C ILE A 27 -8.52 -8.15 -6.44
N ASP A 28 -8.50 -8.22 -5.10
CA ASP A 28 -8.72 -9.45 -4.36
C ASP A 28 -9.27 -9.17 -2.95
N SER A 29 -10.54 -9.52 -2.76
CA SER A 29 -11.26 -9.36 -1.49
C SER A 29 -10.70 -10.14 -0.30
N THR A 30 -9.76 -11.06 -0.50
CA THR A 30 -9.14 -11.86 0.57
C THR A 30 -7.87 -11.22 1.14
N ILE A 31 -7.39 -10.14 0.52
CA ILE A 31 -6.22 -9.39 1.00
C ILE A 31 -6.62 -8.50 2.16
N ILE A 32 -5.78 -8.47 3.19
CA ILE A 32 -5.93 -7.60 4.36
C ILE A 32 -4.72 -6.67 4.43
N VAL A 33 -4.94 -5.38 4.65
CA VAL A 33 -3.88 -4.44 5.04
C VAL A 33 -3.52 -4.73 6.49
N TYR A 34 -2.33 -5.28 6.74
CA TYR A 34 -1.91 -5.70 8.07
C TYR A 34 -1.29 -4.57 8.87
N ARG A 35 -0.33 -3.85 8.27
CA ARG A 35 0.41 -2.75 8.90
C ARG A 35 0.79 -1.72 7.85
N ILE A 36 0.87 -0.47 8.28
CA ILE A 36 1.30 0.64 7.43
C ILE A 36 2.41 1.38 8.17
N TYR A 37 3.52 1.62 7.49
CA TYR A 37 4.63 2.42 8.00
C TYR A 37 4.77 3.66 7.15
N TYR A 38 5.13 4.78 7.77
CA TYR A 38 5.52 5.97 7.03
C TYR A 38 7.04 6.09 7.00
N LEU A 39 7.62 5.94 5.82
CA LEU A 39 9.05 6.08 5.60
C LEU A 39 9.38 7.56 5.41
N PHE A 40 9.75 8.25 6.50
CA PHE A 40 9.96 9.71 6.49
C PHE A 40 11.08 10.13 5.53
N THR A 41 12.15 9.32 5.43
CA THR A 41 13.33 9.63 4.62
C THR A 41 13.02 9.66 3.12
N SER A 42 12.06 8.85 2.69
CA SER A 42 11.68 8.69 1.28
C SER A 42 10.28 9.22 0.95
N PHE A 43 9.56 9.72 1.96
CA PHE A 43 8.17 10.18 1.85
C PHE A 43 7.23 9.12 1.23
N LEU A 44 7.39 7.86 1.65
CA LEU A 44 6.60 6.72 1.16
C LEU A 44 5.74 6.16 2.30
N TYR A 45 4.57 5.63 1.97
CA TYR A 45 3.81 4.75 2.84
C TYR A 45 4.07 3.31 2.44
N ARG A 46 4.58 2.50 3.37
CA ARG A 46 4.79 1.08 3.19
C ARG A 46 3.62 0.30 3.74
N PHE A 47 2.85 -0.34 2.87
CA PHE A 47 1.75 -1.22 3.21
C PHE A 47 2.24 -2.66 3.25
N GLN A 48 2.04 -3.33 4.39
CA GLN A 48 2.16 -4.77 4.51
C GLN A 48 0.79 -5.39 4.26
N LEU A 49 0.66 -6.11 3.16
CA LEU A 49 -0.55 -6.83 2.79
C LEU A 49 -0.37 -8.30 3.15
N ILE A 50 -1.41 -8.92 3.71
CA ILE A 50 -1.44 -10.35 4.00
C ILE A 50 -2.56 -11.03 3.22
N LYS A 51 -2.26 -12.23 2.73
CA LYS A 51 -3.20 -13.11 2.03
C LYS A 51 -2.86 -14.55 2.39
N LYS A 52 -3.75 -15.21 3.15
CA LYS A 52 -3.47 -16.51 3.78
C LYS A 52 -2.16 -16.43 4.58
N ASP A 53 -1.21 -17.31 4.28
CA ASP A 53 0.10 -17.40 4.95
C ASP A 53 1.20 -16.65 4.19
N LYS A 54 0.82 -15.67 3.35
CA LYS A 54 1.74 -14.89 2.54
C LYS A 54 1.63 -13.40 2.81
N MET A 55 2.76 -12.72 2.68
CA MET A 55 2.87 -11.27 2.81
C MET A 55 3.43 -10.65 1.54
N CYS A 56 2.87 -9.50 1.16
CA CYS A 56 3.34 -8.63 0.10
C CYS A 56 3.61 -7.24 0.70
N ILE A 57 4.70 -6.60 0.29
CA ILE A 57 5.07 -5.26 0.76
C ILE A 57 4.92 -4.32 -0.43
N LEU A 58 4.10 -3.29 -0.26
CA LEU A 58 3.91 -2.23 -1.24
C LEU A 58 4.41 -0.91 -0.67
N GLU A 59 5.09 -0.13 -1.49
CA GLU A 59 5.50 1.22 -1.13
C GLU A 59 4.81 2.19 -2.07
N ILE A 60 4.05 3.12 -1.51
CA ILE A 60 3.25 4.09 -2.26
C ILE A 60 3.74 5.49 -1.91
N PRO A 61 4.12 6.32 -2.88
CA PRO A 61 4.52 7.70 -2.61
C PRO A 61 3.41 8.49 -1.94
N ARG A 62 3.76 9.27 -0.91
CA ARG A 62 2.81 10.16 -0.23
C ARG A 62 2.15 11.13 -1.18
N VAL A 63 2.93 11.72 -2.10
CA VAL A 63 2.42 12.69 -3.08
C VAL A 63 1.35 12.07 -3.97
N LEU A 64 1.54 10.81 -4.38
CA LEU A 64 0.55 10.09 -5.17
C LEU A 64 -0.77 9.98 -4.39
N LEU A 65 -0.72 9.53 -3.14
CA LEU A 65 -1.90 9.41 -2.27
C LEU A 65 -2.58 10.75 -1.97
N GLU A 66 -1.81 11.83 -1.82
CA GLU A 66 -2.33 13.18 -1.57
C GLU A 66 -3.03 13.79 -2.80
N ASN A 67 -2.68 13.33 -4.01
CA ASN A 67 -3.20 13.84 -5.28
C ASN A 67 -4.37 13.02 -5.83
N VAL A 68 -4.59 11.80 -5.31
CA VAL A 68 -5.80 11.02 -5.56
C VAL A 68 -7.05 11.87 -5.27
N GLY A 69 -7.98 11.94 -6.22
CA GLY A 69 -9.19 12.75 -6.14
C GLY A 69 -9.02 14.27 -6.36
N LYS A 70 -7.79 14.78 -6.53
CA LYS A 70 -7.52 16.22 -6.79
C LYS A 70 -7.18 16.52 -8.24
N ASP A 71 -6.36 15.67 -8.87
CA ASP A 71 -5.87 15.87 -10.24
C ASP A 71 -6.74 15.15 -11.29
N GLY A 72 -7.97 14.80 -10.94
CA GLY A 72 -8.83 13.93 -11.76
C GLY A 72 -8.40 12.47 -11.67
N SER A 73 -8.37 11.76 -12.80
CA SER A 73 -8.13 10.31 -12.84
C SER A 73 -6.67 9.89 -12.97
N GLU A 74 -5.71 10.83 -13.14
CA GLU A 74 -4.31 10.47 -13.39
C GLU A 74 -3.67 9.77 -12.18
N ALA A 75 -3.69 10.40 -11.01
CA ALA A 75 -3.17 9.82 -9.77
C ALA A 75 -3.91 8.53 -9.38
N GLU A 76 -5.20 8.42 -9.67
CA GLU A 76 -5.99 7.20 -9.45
C GLU A 76 -5.55 6.06 -10.38
N ASN A 77 -5.32 6.37 -11.66
CA ASN A 77 -4.84 5.40 -12.64
C ASN A 77 -3.42 4.92 -12.31
N GLU A 78 -2.54 5.82 -11.87
CA GLU A 78 -1.18 5.47 -11.45
C GLU A 78 -1.21 4.61 -10.18
N LEU A 79 -2.03 4.98 -9.18
CA LEU A 79 -2.24 4.15 -7.99
C LEU A 79 -2.76 2.76 -8.37
N PHE A 80 -3.76 2.68 -9.25
CA PHE A 80 -4.32 1.41 -9.69
C PHE A 80 -3.28 0.56 -10.43
N ALA A 81 -2.50 1.15 -11.35
CA ALA A 81 -1.44 0.46 -12.05
C ALA A 81 -0.38 -0.10 -11.09
N LEU A 82 0.01 0.68 -10.07
CA LEU A 82 0.95 0.25 -9.03
C LEU A 82 0.40 -0.91 -8.21
N LEU A 83 -0.85 -0.81 -7.76
CA LEU A 83 -1.50 -1.86 -6.96
C LEU A 83 -1.63 -3.15 -7.78
N SER A 84 -2.16 -3.09 -9.00
CA SER A 84 -2.33 -4.26 -9.86
C SER A 84 -1.00 -4.91 -10.20
N LEU A 85 0.01 -4.12 -10.60
CA LEU A 85 1.34 -4.65 -10.94
C LEU A 85 1.95 -5.47 -9.81
N ASN A 86 1.81 -5.03 -8.56
CA ASN A 86 2.43 -5.73 -7.44
C ASN A 86 1.54 -6.83 -6.84
N ILE A 87 0.23 -6.60 -6.72
CA ILE A 87 -0.71 -7.56 -6.12
C ILE A 87 -0.93 -8.77 -7.03
N GLU A 88 -1.03 -8.54 -8.34
CA GLU A 88 -1.18 -9.63 -9.31
C GLU A 88 0.15 -10.36 -9.55
N ASN A 89 1.28 -9.73 -9.25
CA ASN A 89 2.57 -10.39 -9.31
C ASN A 89 2.76 -11.37 -8.14
N SER A 90 2.77 -12.66 -8.48
CA SER A 90 3.01 -13.75 -7.53
C SER A 90 4.33 -13.64 -6.75
N GLU A 91 5.33 -12.94 -7.29
CA GLU A 91 6.63 -12.72 -6.63
C GLU A 91 6.54 -11.75 -5.44
N CYS A 92 5.51 -10.89 -5.39
CA CYS A 92 5.31 -10.03 -4.22
C CYS A 92 4.95 -10.85 -2.98
N TRP A 93 4.19 -11.94 -3.18
CA TRP A 93 3.63 -12.76 -2.11
C TRP A 93 4.62 -13.80 -1.60
N LYS A 94 5.43 -13.38 -0.63
CA LYS A 94 6.42 -14.22 0.05
C LYS A 94 5.80 -14.93 1.24
N GLU A 95 6.37 -16.06 1.66
CA GLU A 95 5.91 -16.74 2.87
C GLU A 95 5.99 -15.80 4.07
N PHE A 96 4.88 -15.67 4.79
CA PHE A 96 4.81 -14.89 6.00
C PHE A 96 5.40 -15.73 7.14
N GLN A 97 6.67 -15.48 7.46
CA GLN A 97 7.27 -15.98 8.70
C GLN A 97 6.88 -15.03 9.84
N GLY A 98 5.63 -15.16 10.29
CA GLY A 98 5.10 -14.48 11.48
C GLY A 98 5.58 -15.09 12.78
#